data_AF-A0ABD1PE25-F1
#
_entry.id   AF-A0ABD1PE25-F1
#
_cell.length_a   1.000
_cell.length_b   1.000
_cell.length_c   1.000
_cell.angle_alpha   90.00
_cell.angle_beta   90.00
_cell.angle_gamma   90.00
#
_symmetry.space_group_name_H-M   'P 1'
#
loop_
_entity.id
_entity.type
_entity.pdbx_description
1 polymer ?
#
loop_
_entity_poly.entity_id
_entity_poly.type
_entity_poly.pdbx_seq_one_letter_code
_entity_poly.pdbx_strand_id
1 'polypeptide(L)'
;MKIFKENGQWVAKSKRFDDELGPSTLPFEGEDLHDDENALPSSPPRPRSQRPSSSTSDFNEDHFNLLNGRIDSLASTVDGLQHAVSDLQNTAANIQTTVGGLQTSVDGITSLLHALHSHLGTGFPPPPPPEM
;
A
#
# COMPACT_ATOMS: atom_id res chain seq x y z
N MET A 1 26.59 16.02 14.32
CA MET A 1 27.50 16.98 14.97
C MET A 1 28.29 16.23 16.03
N LYS A 2 29.63 16.35 16.07
CA LYS A 2 30.46 15.70 17.09
C LYS A 2 31.27 16.76 17.84
N ILE A 3 31.30 16.67 19.17
CA ILE A 3 32.01 17.59 20.05
C ILE A 3 33.22 16.87 20.65
N PHE A 4 34.39 17.51 20.64
CA PHE A 4 35.63 16.97 21.20
C PHE A 4 36.52 18.10 21.71
N LYS A 5 37.58 17.75 22.46
CA LYS A 5 38.48 18.71 23.11
C LYS A 5 39.77 18.85 22.30
N GLU A 6 40.08 20.05 21.83
CA GLU A 6 41.26 20.39 21.02
C GLU A 6 42.01 21.54 21.73
N ASN A 7 43.29 21.36 22.05
CA ASN A 7 44.12 22.33 22.82
C ASN A 7 43.51 22.85 24.13
N GLY A 8 42.70 22.03 24.81
CA GLY A 8 42.04 22.39 26.08
C GLY A 8 40.65 23.01 25.92
N GLN A 9 40.24 23.36 24.69
CA GLN A 9 38.95 23.99 24.40
C GLN A 9 37.99 22.98 23.73
N TRP A 10 36.69 23.08 24.04
CA TRP A 10 35.67 22.23 23.44
C TRP A 10 35.28 22.77 22.06
N VAL A 11 35.43 21.92 21.04
CA VAL A 11 35.17 22.26 19.64
C VAL A 11 34.10 21.30 19.09
N ALA A 12 33.09 21.86 18.42
CA ALA A 12 32.05 21.09 17.76
C ALA A 12 32.27 21.13 16.24
N LYS A 13 32.44 19.96 15.60
CA LYS A 13 32.49 19.85 14.14
C LYS A 13 31.23 19.14 13.62
N SER A 14 30.46 19.84 12.80
CA SER A 14 29.32 19.28 12.05
C SER A 14 29.82 18.74 10.71
N LYS A 15 29.36 17.55 10.32
CA LYS A 15 29.77 16.89 9.08
C LYS A 15 28.89 17.39 7.93
N ARG A 16 29.44 18.37 7.20
CA ARG A 16 29.09 18.91 5.87
C ARG A 16 27.82 19.77 5.74
N PHE A 17 28.04 21.07 5.55
CA PHE A 17 27.49 21.86 4.44
C PHE A 17 28.48 23.02 4.18
N ASP A 18 29.01 23.06 2.95
CA ASP A 18 29.80 24.08 2.25
C ASP A 18 31.10 24.68 2.88
N ASP A 19 32.15 24.63 2.05
CA ASP A 19 33.56 24.93 2.29
C ASP A 19 33.94 26.44 2.24
N GLU A 20 33.16 27.36 2.84
CA GLU A 20 33.50 28.81 2.77
C GLU A 20 33.47 29.61 4.07
N LEU A 21 33.19 29.01 5.24
CA LEU A 21 33.28 29.72 6.51
C LEU A 21 34.20 28.95 7.46
N GLY A 22 35.35 29.57 7.76
CA GLY A 22 36.39 29.02 8.64
C GLY A 22 35.85 28.58 10.01
N PRO A 23 36.65 27.80 10.77
CA PRO A 23 36.20 27.23 12.03
C PRO A 23 35.74 28.35 12.96
N SER A 24 34.44 28.39 13.27
CA SER A 24 33.89 29.32 14.26
C SER A 24 34.38 28.90 15.64
N THR A 25 35.56 29.38 16.02
CA THR A 25 36.04 29.40 17.40
C THR A 25 35.22 30.43 18.16
N LEU A 26 34.21 29.98 18.91
CA LEU A 26 33.61 30.80 19.94
C LEU A 26 34.54 30.74 21.18
N PRO A 27 35.17 31.85 21.59
CA PRO A 27 35.86 31.90 22.87
C PRO A 27 34.82 31.82 23.98
N PHE A 28 35.04 30.93 24.93
CA PHE A 28 34.28 30.89 26.17
C PHE A 28 35.02 31.83 27.12
N GLU A 29 34.63 33.11 27.16
CA GLU A 29 35.18 34.08 28.10
C GLU A 29 34.73 33.68 29.52
N GLY A 30 35.70 33.49 30.42
CA GLY A 30 35.45 33.28 31.84
C GLY A 30 34.87 34.54 32.46
N GLU A 31 33.88 34.36 33.32
CA GLU A 31 33.23 35.45 34.06
C GLU A 31 34.15 35.89 35.20
N ASP A 32 34.79 37.05 35.04
CA ASP A 32 35.47 37.77 36.12
C ASP A 32 34.44 38.55 36.95
N LEU A 33 34.43 38.26 38.25
CA LEU A 33 33.67 38.94 39.28
C LEU A 33 34.15 40.39 39.43
N HIS A 34 33.25 41.36 39.22
CA HIS A 34 33.43 42.72 39.71
C HIS A 34 32.14 43.21 40.37
N ASP A 35 32.24 43.40 41.68
CA ASP A 35 31.32 44.17 42.52
C ASP A 35 31.35 45.63 42.09
N ASP A 36 30.21 46.20 41.71
CA ASP A 36 29.93 47.62 41.93
C ASP A 36 28.42 47.89 41.81
N GLU A 37 27.85 48.29 42.95
CA GLU A 37 26.47 48.77 43.09
C GLU A 37 26.30 50.07 42.30
N ASN A 38 25.54 50.01 41.20
CA ASN A 38 24.99 51.22 40.59
C ASN A 38 23.62 50.93 39.99
N ALA A 39 22.58 51.40 40.68
CA ALA A 39 21.19 51.23 40.27
C ALA A 39 20.91 51.89 38.91
N LEU A 40 20.55 51.07 37.91
CA LEU A 40 19.97 51.53 36.63
C LEU A 40 18.54 51.00 36.48
N PRO A 41 17.64 51.78 35.86
CA PRO A 41 16.21 51.50 35.84
C PRO A 41 15.85 50.29 34.96
N SER A 42 14.80 49.59 35.38
CA SER A 42 14.22 48.39 34.80
C SER A 42 14.21 48.38 33.26
N SER A 43 14.95 47.45 32.67
CA SER A 43 14.86 47.12 31.24
C SER A 43 13.43 46.68 30.88
N PRO A 44 12.90 47.06 29.70
CA PRO A 44 11.61 46.57 29.24
C PRO A 44 11.64 45.04 29.09
N PRO A 45 10.51 44.33 29.29
CA PRO A 45 10.49 42.88 29.18
C PRO A 45 10.95 42.47 27.78
N ARG A 46 12.03 41.69 27.69
CA ARG A 46 12.46 41.06 26.44
C ARG A 46 11.24 40.33 25.85
N PRO A 47 10.91 40.51 24.55
CA PRO A 47 9.90 39.68 23.92
C PRO A 47 10.34 38.23 24.11
N ARG A 48 9.47 37.44 24.75
CA ARG A 48 9.65 36.00 24.92
C ARG A 48 9.99 35.45 23.54
N SER A 49 11.25 35.03 23.37
CA SER A 49 11.67 34.34 22.16
C SER A 49 10.90 33.02 22.14
N GLN A 50 9.76 33.03 21.47
CA GLN A 50 9.02 31.82 21.13
C GLN A 50 9.93 31.04 20.21
N ARG A 51 10.70 30.13 20.78
CA ARG A 51 11.46 29.14 20.03
C ARG A 51 10.43 28.31 19.25
N PRO A 52 10.36 28.39 17.91
CA PRO A 52 9.46 27.54 17.16
C PRO A 52 9.96 26.11 17.36
N SER A 53 9.19 25.33 18.10
CA SER A 53 9.51 23.95 18.46
C SER A 53 8.42 23.06 17.88
N SER A 54 8.41 22.90 16.54
CA SER A 54 7.54 21.89 15.90
C SER A 54 7.95 21.43 14.49
N SER A 55 8.86 22.11 13.77
CA SER A 55 9.07 21.83 12.34
C SER A 55 9.58 20.44 11.96
N THR A 56 10.02 19.61 12.91
CA THR A 56 10.45 18.21 12.65
C THR A 56 9.44 17.16 13.12
N SER A 57 8.51 17.48 14.03
CA SER A 57 7.42 16.57 14.40
C SER A 57 6.35 16.55 13.32
N ASP A 58 6.00 17.73 12.79
CA ASP A 58 4.88 17.90 11.86
C ASP A 58 5.14 17.15 10.54
N PHE A 59 6.39 17.19 10.05
CA PHE A 59 6.80 16.45 8.84
C PHE A 59 6.66 14.92 8.97
N ASN A 60 6.96 14.38 10.15
CA ASN A 60 6.87 12.93 10.39
C ASN A 60 5.40 12.48 10.52
N GLU A 61 4.57 13.31 11.14
CA GLU A 61 3.12 13.08 11.30
C GLU A 61 2.43 13.05 9.93
N ASP A 62 2.70 14.04 9.07
CA ASP A 62 2.12 14.13 7.73
C ASP A 62 2.50 12.93 6.86
N HIS A 63 3.77 12.51 6.92
CA HIS A 63 4.24 11.35 6.16
C HIS A 63 3.61 10.05 6.68
N PHE A 64 3.44 9.91 8.00
CA PHE A 64 2.76 8.78 8.60
C PHE A 64 1.28 8.71 8.17
N ASN A 65 0.58 9.84 8.22
CA ASN A 65 -0.82 9.95 7.80
C ASN A 65 -1.00 9.62 6.30
N LEU A 66 -0.08 10.07 5.45
CA LEU A 66 -0.09 9.72 4.03
C LEU A 66 0.11 8.23 3.81
N LEU A 67 1.05 7.61 4.54
CA LEU A 67 1.27 6.16 4.47
C LEU A 67 0.03 5.38 4.92
N ASN A 68 -0.61 5.78 6.02
CA ASN A 68 -1.86 5.17 6.47
C ASN A 68 -2.97 5.29 5.42
N GLY A 69 -3.18 6.47 4.84
CA GLY A 69 -4.17 6.65 3.78
C GLY A 69 -3.91 5.78 2.55
N ARG A 70 -2.63 5.53 2.21
CA ARG A 70 -2.26 4.60 1.14
C ARG A 70 -2.54 3.14 1.52
N ILE A 71 -2.29 2.76 2.77
CA ILE A 71 -2.60 1.42 3.28
C ILE A 71 -4.11 1.19 3.25
N ASP A 72 -4.91 2.15 3.71
CA ASP A 72 -6.38 2.06 3.71
C ASP A 72 -6.93 1.95 2.27
N SER A 73 -6.38 2.74 1.34
CA SER A 73 -6.75 2.65 -0.08
C SER A 73 -6.38 1.29 -0.69
N LEU A 74 -5.21 0.75 -0.33
CA LEU A 74 -4.80 -0.57 -0.77
C LEU A 74 -5.71 -1.67 -0.17
N ALA A 75 -6.05 -1.57 1.11
CA ALA A 75 -6.97 -2.50 1.77
C ALA A 75 -8.34 -2.50 1.08
N SER A 76 -8.89 -1.31 0.81
CA SER A 76 -10.14 -1.16 0.06
C SER A 76 -10.08 -1.77 -1.34
N THR A 77 -8.95 -1.60 -2.04
CA THR A 77 -8.72 -2.23 -3.35
C THR A 77 -8.69 -3.75 -3.24
N VAL A 78 -8.01 -4.29 -2.22
CA VAL A 78 -7.91 -5.73 -1.97
C VAL A 78 -9.28 -6.34 -1.65
N ASP A 79 -10.12 -5.64 -0.86
CA ASP A 79 -11.49 -6.07 -0.58
C ASP A 79 -12.35 -6.07 -1.85
N GLY A 80 -12.24 -5.02 -2.69
CA GLY A 80 -12.92 -4.96 -3.98
C GLY A 80 -12.52 -6.11 -4.92
N LEU A 81 -11.21 -6.45 -4.96
CA LEU A 81 -10.72 -7.56 -5.76
C LEU A 81 -11.21 -8.92 -5.22
N GLN A 82 -11.29 -9.10 -3.91
CA GLN A 82 -11.83 -10.32 -3.31
C GLN A 82 -13.31 -10.54 -3.69
N HIS A 83 -14.11 -9.47 -3.69
CA HIS A 83 -15.49 -9.53 -4.16
C HIS A 83 -15.57 -9.90 -5.63
N ALA A 84 -14.79 -9.24 -6.50
CA ALA A 84 -14.76 -9.55 -7.93
C ALA A 84 -14.35 -11.02 -8.21
N VAL A 85 -13.38 -11.55 -7.46
CA VAL A 85 -12.98 -12.96 -7.58
C VAL A 85 -14.12 -13.90 -7.16
N SER A 86 -14.83 -13.58 -6.08
CA SER A 86 -15.97 -14.38 -5.62
C SER A 86 -17.11 -14.41 -6.65
N ASP A 87 -17.41 -13.27 -7.27
CA ASP A 87 -18.43 -13.16 -8.32
C ASP A 87 -18.05 -13.95 -9.58
N LEU A 88 -16.77 -13.91 -9.98
CA LEU A 88 -16.26 -14.72 -11.08
C LEU A 88 -16.35 -16.21 -10.79
N GLN A 89 -16.04 -16.64 -9.56
CA GLN A 89 -16.18 -18.04 -9.14
C GLN A 89 -17.64 -18.51 -9.23
N ASN A 90 -18.58 -17.69 -8.75
CA ASN A 90 -20.01 -17.98 -8.85
C ASN A 90 -20.47 -18.07 -10.31
N THR A 91 -20.00 -17.16 -11.17
CA THR A 91 -20.32 -17.16 -12.60
C THR A 91 -19.79 -18.43 -13.27
N ALA A 92 -18.56 -18.84 -12.96
CA ALA A 92 -17.98 -20.07 -13.49
C ALA A 92 -18.77 -21.31 -13.07
N ALA A 93 -19.20 -21.40 -11.80
CA ALA A 93 -20.02 -22.51 -11.31
C ALA A 93 -21.39 -22.59 -12.01
N ASN A 94 -22.01 -21.44 -12.26
CA ASN A 94 -23.27 -21.36 -13.01
C ASN A 94 -23.09 -21.84 -14.46
N ILE A 95 -22.04 -21.37 -15.15
CA ILE A 95 -21.71 -21.81 -16.51
C ILE A 95 -21.50 -23.33 -16.54
N GLN A 96 -20.74 -23.88 -15.60
CA GLN A 96 -20.49 -25.32 -15.52
C GLN A 96 -21.80 -26.11 -15.36
N THR A 97 -22.73 -25.62 -14.54
CA THR A 97 -24.06 -26.22 -14.36
C THR A 97 -24.87 -26.17 -15.66
N THR A 98 -24.90 -25.02 -16.35
CA THR A 98 -25.59 -24.89 -17.64
C THR A 98 -25.02 -25.84 -18.69
N VAL A 99 -23.69 -25.94 -18.80
CA VAL A 99 -23.03 -26.85 -19.73
C VAL A 99 -23.39 -28.31 -19.44
N GLY A 100 -23.40 -28.72 -18.17
CA GLY A 100 -23.84 -30.07 -17.80
C GLY A 100 -25.30 -30.37 -18.16
N GLY A 101 -26.19 -29.38 -17.98
CA GLY A 101 -27.59 -29.50 -18.42
C GLY A 101 -27.72 -29.64 -19.94
N LEU A 102 -26.96 -28.85 -20.70
CA LEU A 102 -26.95 -28.95 -22.16
C LEU A 102 -26.40 -30.30 -22.66
N GLN A 103 -25.33 -30.82 -22.04
CA GLN A 103 -24.81 -32.15 -22.35
C GLN A 103 -25.88 -33.23 -22.15
N THR A 104 -26.58 -33.19 -21.01
CA THR A 104 -27.68 -34.12 -20.73
C THR A 104 -28.78 -34.04 -21.80
N SER A 105 -29.13 -32.83 -22.25
CA SER A 105 -30.11 -32.64 -23.32
C SER A 105 -29.64 -33.21 -24.65
N VAL A 106 -28.37 -33.03 -25.00
CA VAL A 106 -27.77 -33.58 -26.23
C VAL A 106 -27.76 -35.10 -26.20
N ASP A 107 -27.40 -35.71 -25.07
CA ASP A 107 -27.42 -37.16 -24.88
C ASP A 107 -28.84 -37.73 -25.03
N GLY A 108 -29.84 -37.04 -24.48
CA GLY A 108 -31.25 -37.39 -24.64
C GLY A 108 -31.70 -37.35 -26.11
N ILE A 109 -31.37 -36.28 -26.83
CA ILE A 109 -31.70 -36.16 -28.27
C ILE A 109 -31.00 -37.25 -29.08
N THR A 110 -29.72 -37.53 -28.78
CA THR A 110 -28.94 -38.58 -29.46
C THR A 110 -29.55 -39.96 -29.27
N SER A 111 -30.06 -40.22 -28.06
CA SER A 111 -30.75 -41.48 -27.74
C SER A 111 -32.06 -41.61 -28.51
N LEU A 112 -32.86 -40.53 -28.62
CA LEU A 112 -34.08 -40.51 -29.41
C LEU A 112 -33.82 -40.73 -30.91
N LEU A 113 -32.76 -40.12 -31.44
CA LEU A 113 -32.33 -40.35 -32.83
C LEU A 113 -31.96 -41.81 -33.08
N HIS A 114 -31.23 -42.44 -32.16
CA HIS A 114 -30.92 -43.88 -32.25
C HIS A 114 -32.18 -44.74 -32.24
N ALA A 115 -33.14 -44.44 -31.35
CA ALA A 115 -34.39 -45.17 -31.28
C ALA A 115 -35.19 -45.06 -32.58
N LEU A 116 -35.28 -43.86 -33.16
CA LEU A 116 -35.94 -43.64 -34.45
C LEU A 116 -35.23 -44.36 -35.61
N HIS A 117 -33.90 -44.30 -35.64
CA HIS A 117 -33.11 -44.97 -36.67
C HIS A 117 -33.29 -46.49 -36.60
N SER A 118 -33.28 -47.07 -35.39
CA SER A 118 -33.56 -48.49 -35.19
C SER A 118 -34.97 -48.85 -35.64
N HIS A 119 -35.96 -48.04 -35.29
CA HIS A 119 -37.35 -48.28 -35.70
C HIS A 119 -37.50 -48.30 -37.23
N LEU A 120 -36.93 -47.31 -37.92
CA LEU A 120 -36.96 -47.23 -39.39
C LEU A 120 -36.14 -48.34 -40.06
N GLY A 121 -34.99 -48.72 -39.48
CA GLY A 121 -34.13 -49.79 -39.99
C GLY A 121 -34.74 -51.18 -39.89
N THR A 122 -35.62 -51.41 -38.91
CA THR A 122 -36.33 -52.71 -38.74
C THR A 122 -37.69 -52.79 -39.43
N GLY A 123 -38.19 -51.67 -39.98
CA GLY A 123 -39.51 -51.60 -40.61
C GLY A 123 -39.60 -52.24 -42.00
N PHE A 124 -38.47 -52.59 -42.62
CA PHE A 124 -38.43 -53.25 -43.93
C PHE A 124 -38.10 -54.73 -43.74
N PRO A 125 -39.11 -55.64 -43.79
CA PRO A 125 -38.82 -57.07 -43.74
C PRO A 125 -37.91 -57.44 -44.93
N PRO A 126 -36.95 -58.37 -44.74
CA PRO A 126 -36.13 -58.84 -45.85
C PRO A 126 -37.05 -59.37 -46.96
N PRO A 127 -36.73 -59.10 -48.24
CA PRO A 127 -37.53 -59.60 -49.35
C PRO A 127 -37.67 -61.12 -49.23
N PRO A 128 -38.87 -61.68 -49.50
CA PRO A 128 -39.07 -63.12 -49.43
C PRO A 128 -38.05 -63.82 -50.33
N PRO A 129 -37.50 -64.98 -49.90
CA PRO A 129 -36.59 -65.74 -50.72
C PRO A 129 -37.27 -66.08 -52.07
N PRO A 130 -36.54 -66.09 -53.19
CA PRO A 130 -37.10 -66.49 -54.47
C PRO A 130 -37.67 -67.90 -54.36
N GLU A 131 -38.95 -68.07 -54.67
CA GLU A 131 -39.58 -69.39 -54.75
C GLU A 131 -38.84 -70.21 -55.82
N MET A 132 -38.26 -71.34 -55.40
CA MET A 132 -37.60 -72.34 -56.27
C MET A 132 -38.60 -73.40 -56.72
#